data_AF-N4UTK6-F1
#
_entry.id   AF-N4UTK6-F1
#
_cell.length_a   1.000
_cell.length_b   1.000
_cell.length_c   1.000
_cell.angle_alpha   90.00
_cell.angle_beta   90.00
_cell.angle_gamma   90.00
#
_symmetry.space_group_name_H-M   'P 1'
#
loop_
_entity.id
_entity.type
_entity.pdbx_description
1 polymer ?
#
loop_
_entity_poly.entity_id
_entity_poly.type
_entity_poly.pdbx_seq_one_letter_code
_entity_poly.pdbx_strand_id
1 'polypeptide(L)'
;YYLLENGVVDSWNNPLHERSKLLAWEGISTAQIYVWLGMLIYIGIHKERKLSSHWKTPRLGDQASLHSVIKFMPYWKFQLIHRYLRPFDYTKIDENIPLPRIFQAAEEWSDHIQRVSATLFQPGSHLAVDECMVRYTGRLIAMTIVKGKS
;
A
#
# COMPACT_ATOMS: atom_id res chain seq x y z
N TYR A 1 5.80 18.95 10.42
CA TYR A 1 5.28 19.99 9.52
C TYR A 1 4.83 19.39 8.18
N TYR A 2 5.68 18.64 7.47
CA TYR A 2 5.35 17.98 6.19
C TYR A 2 4.02 17.21 6.14
N LEU A 3 3.67 16.43 7.16
CA LEU A 3 2.43 15.64 7.16
C LEU A 3 1.16 16.48 7.36
N LEU A 4 1.22 17.52 8.20
CA LEU A 4 0.12 18.46 8.39
C LEU A 4 -0.08 19.33 7.16
N GLU A 5 1.00 19.76 6.51
CA GLU A 5 0.97 20.49 5.22
C GLU A 5 0.31 19.68 4.11
N ASN A 6 0.45 18.35 4.14
CA ASN A 6 -0.22 17.47 3.21
C ASN A 6 -1.65 17.09 3.68
N GLY A 7 -2.13 17.53 4.84
CA GLY A 7 -3.44 17.12 5.36
C GLY A 7 -3.50 15.65 5.82
N VAL A 8 -2.40 15.10 6.35
CA VAL A 8 -2.39 13.80 7.04
C VAL A 8 -2.78 14.00 8.50
N VAL A 9 -3.89 13.40 8.92
CA VAL A 9 -4.36 13.38 10.31
C VAL A 9 -3.92 12.06 10.96
N ASP A 10 -3.00 12.10 11.93
CA ASP A 10 -2.49 10.89 12.63
C ASP A 10 -3.59 10.22 13.48
N SER A 11 -4.42 11.06 14.11
CA SER A 11 -5.57 10.62 14.84
C SER A 11 -6.63 11.72 14.81
N TRP A 12 -7.86 11.34 14.44
CA TRP A 12 -8.98 12.26 14.36
C TRP A 12 -9.36 12.87 15.71
N ASN A 13 -8.97 12.21 16.82
CA ASN A 13 -9.48 12.50 18.16
C ASN A 13 -8.42 12.81 19.22
N ASN A 14 -7.11 12.56 18.98
CA ASN A 14 -6.05 12.74 19.97
C ASN A 14 -4.87 13.60 19.46
N PRO A 15 -4.30 14.45 20.32
CA PRO A 15 -3.08 15.17 19.98
C PRO A 15 -1.89 14.22 19.75
N LEU A 16 -0.98 14.64 18.88
CA LEU A 16 0.28 13.93 18.63
C LEU A 16 1.13 13.89 19.89
N HIS A 17 1.46 12.69 20.36
CA HIS A 17 2.38 12.52 21.48
C HIS A 17 3.82 12.89 21.07
N GLU A 18 4.58 13.50 21.97
CA GLU A 18 5.97 13.96 21.73
C GLU A 18 6.92 12.83 21.28
N ARG A 19 6.63 11.60 21.68
CA ARG A 19 7.36 10.38 21.27
C ARG A 19 6.79 9.68 20.03
N SER A 20 5.85 10.31 19.33
CA SER A 20 5.24 9.70 18.14
C SER A 20 6.30 9.54 17.05
N LYS A 21 6.37 8.33 16.48
CA LYS A 21 7.26 8.05 15.33
C LYS A 21 6.90 8.88 14.11
N LEU A 22 5.69 9.41 14.07
CA LEU A 22 5.24 10.32 13.02
C LEU A 22 6.02 11.65 13.02
N LEU A 23 6.50 12.10 14.18
CA LEU A 23 7.30 13.32 14.29
C LEU A 23 8.67 13.17 13.60
N ALA A 24 9.16 11.94 13.44
CA ALA A 24 10.37 11.63 12.68
C ALA A 24 10.11 11.44 11.17
N TRP A 25 8.92 11.76 10.68
CA TRP A 25 8.61 11.69 9.25
C TRP A 25 9.08 12.96 8.53
N GLU A 26 10.20 12.83 7.82
CA GLU A 26 10.84 13.90 7.05
C GLU A 26 10.46 13.89 5.56
N GLY A 27 9.46 13.08 5.18
CA GLY A 27 9.14 12.78 3.78
C GLY A 27 9.70 11.43 3.35
N ILE A 28 9.39 11.05 2.10
CA ILE A 28 9.78 9.76 1.53
C ILE A 28 10.54 9.97 0.22
N SER A 29 11.66 9.27 0.06
CA SER A 29 12.39 9.28 -1.21
C SER A 29 11.92 8.17 -2.14
N THR A 30 12.13 8.35 -3.44
CA THR A 30 11.81 7.33 -4.46
C THR A 30 12.50 5.99 -4.16
N ALA A 31 13.76 6.02 -3.69
CA ALA A 31 14.48 4.82 -3.28
C ALA A 31 13.79 4.08 -2.12
N GLN A 32 13.24 4.80 -1.15
CA GLN A 32 12.49 4.20 -0.03
C GLN A 32 11.16 3.58 -0.50
N ILE A 33 10.50 4.19 -1.50
CA ILE A 33 9.31 3.60 -2.14
C ILE A 33 9.68 2.27 -2.83
N TYR A 34 10.77 2.23 -3.60
CA TYR A 34 11.20 0.99 -4.25
C TYR A 34 11.55 -0.12 -3.25
N VAL A 35 12.24 0.23 -2.15
CA VAL A 35 12.50 -0.74 -1.07
C VAL A 35 11.18 -1.23 -0.47
N TRP A 36 10.24 -0.33 -0.18
CA TRP A 36 8.94 -0.69 0.36
C TRP A 36 8.14 -1.61 -0.59
N LEU A 37 8.13 -1.32 -1.90
CA LEU A 37 7.53 -2.17 -2.93
C LEU A 37 8.18 -3.56 -2.98
N GLY A 38 9.52 -3.61 -2.96
CA GLY A 38 10.26 -4.88 -2.92
C GLY A 38 9.92 -5.71 -1.69
N MET A 39 9.71 -5.05 -0.55
CA MET A 39 9.26 -5.72 0.68
C MET A 39 7.83 -6.25 0.58
N LEU A 40 6.90 -5.52 -0.06
CA LEU A 40 5.54 -6.02 -0.30
C LEU A 40 5.55 -7.28 -1.18
N ILE A 41 6.37 -7.29 -2.24
CA ILE A 41 6.55 -8.47 -3.10
C ILE A 41 7.13 -9.63 -2.28
N TYR A 42 8.17 -9.38 -1.49
CA TYR A 42 8.78 -10.38 -0.63
C TYR A 42 7.79 -11.01 0.36
N ILE A 43 7.00 -10.19 1.07
CA ILE A 43 5.94 -10.63 2.00
C ILE A 43 4.82 -11.36 1.25
N GLY A 44 4.56 -10.96 0.01
CA GLY A 44 3.65 -11.66 -0.91
C GLY A 44 4.07 -13.11 -1.13
N ILE A 45 5.36 -13.34 -1.39
CA ILE A 45 5.96 -14.65 -1.71
C ILE A 45 6.22 -15.47 -0.43
N HIS A 46 6.80 -14.86 0.60
CA HIS A 46 7.16 -15.52 1.86
C HIS A 46 6.05 -15.24 2.87
N LYS A 47 5.15 -16.20 3.09
CA LYS A 47 4.04 -16.02 4.03
C LYS A 47 4.49 -16.28 5.46
N GLU A 48 4.28 -15.29 6.32
CA GLU A 48 4.45 -15.41 7.78
C GLU A 48 3.10 -15.32 8.51
N ARG A 49 3.01 -15.91 9.71
CA ARG A 49 1.79 -15.84 10.54
C ARG A 49 1.42 -14.42 10.95
N LYS A 50 2.41 -13.55 11.09
CA LYS A 50 2.25 -12.14 11.48
C LYS A 50 3.17 -11.30 10.63
N LEU A 51 2.72 -10.13 10.20
CA LEU A 51 3.54 -9.17 9.46
C LEU A 51 4.85 -8.84 10.20
N SER A 52 4.79 -8.64 11.53
CA SER A 52 5.98 -8.35 12.33
C SER A 52 6.99 -9.50 12.40
N SER A 53 6.61 -10.74 12.06
CA SER A 53 7.53 -11.87 12.06
C SER A 53 8.63 -11.72 11.01
N HIS A 54 8.39 -11.02 9.90
CA HIS A 54 9.43 -10.73 8.90
C HIS A 54 10.60 -9.91 9.47
N TRP A 55 10.38 -9.20 10.58
CA TRP A 55 11.40 -8.39 11.25
C TRP A 55 11.99 -9.03 12.51
N LYS A 56 11.79 -10.34 12.72
CA LYS A 56 12.43 -11.04 13.82
C LYS A 56 13.85 -11.46 13.45
N THR A 57 14.76 -11.29 14.40
CA THR A 57 16.12 -11.84 14.28
C THR A 57 16.05 -13.37 14.37
N PRO A 58 16.76 -14.11 13.49
CA PRO A 58 16.97 -15.54 13.65
C PRO A 58 17.46 -15.89 15.06
N ARG A 59 16.85 -16.87 15.72
CA ARG A 59 17.41 -17.46 16.95
C ARG A 59 18.17 -18.73 16.59
N LEU A 60 19.17 -19.10 17.38
CA LEU A 60 19.85 -20.40 17.21
C LEU A 60 18.81 -21.52 17.29
N GLY A 61 18.75 -22.37 16.26
CA GLY A 61 17.79 -23.48 16.16
C GLY A 61 16.48 -23.15 15.43
N ASP A 62 16.19 -21.88 15.13
CA ASP A 62 15.05 -21.51 14.29
C ASP A 62 15.45 -21.60 12.80
N GLN A 63 14.60 -22.20 11.96
CA GLN A 63 14.61 -21.95 10.51
C GLN A 63 14.11 -20.52 10.27
N ALA A 64 14.96 -19.54 10.53
CA ALA A 64 14.64 -18.16 10.20
C ALA A 64 14.67 -17.95 8.69
N SER A 65 13.88 -16.99 8.20
CA SER A 65 13.90 -16.63 6.78
C SER A 65 15.33 -16.28 6.36
N LEU A 66 15.81 -16.93 5.30
CA LEU A 66 17.17 -16.75 4.75
C LEU A 66 17.50 -15.27 4.44
N HIS A 67 16.47 -14.46 4.19
CA HIS A 67 16.58 -13.06 3.81
C HIS A 67 16.05 -12.13 4.92
N SER A 68 16.97 -11.51 5.66
CA SER A 68 16.60 -10.54 6.69
C SER A 68 16.17 -9.21 6.06
N VAL A 69 14.86 -8.97 5.96
CA VAL A 69 14.32 -7.70 5.43
C VAL A 69 14.61 -6.49 6.32
N ILE A 70 14.99 -6.73 7.59
CA ILE A 70 15.38 -5.71 8.57
C ILE A 70 16.48 -4.81 8.02
N LYS A 71 17.40 -5.38 7.23
CA LYS A 71 18.55 -4.66 6.66
C LYS A 71 18.13 -3.58 5.65
N PHE A 72 16.98 -3.72 5.01
CA PHE A 72 16.51 -2.78 3.98
C PHE A 72 15.61 -1.69 4.56
N MET A 73 14.75 -2.05 5.51
CA MET A 73 13.87 -1.08 6.17
C MET A 73 13.47 -1.59 7.55
N PRO A 74 13.56 -0.76 8.61
CA PRO A 74 13.07 -1.16 9.92
C PRO A 74 11.54 -1.21 9.95
N TYR A 75 10.98 -2.09 10.78
CA TYR A 75 9.53 -2.35 10.85
C TYR A 75 8.71 -1.07 11.04
N TRP A 76 9.16 -0.17 11.91
CA TRP A 76 8.44 1.07 12.18
C TRP A 76 8.35 1.99 10.95
N LYS A 77 9.39 2.01 10.11
CA LYS A 77 9.40 2.81 8.89
C LYS A 77 8.47 2.19 7.85
N PHE A 78 8.50 0.87 7.69
CA PHE A 78 7.53 0.15 6.86
C PHE A 78 6.09 0.48 7.28
N GLN A 79 5.78 0.44 8.58
CA GLN A 79 4.44 0.77 9.09
C GLN A 79 4.02 2.21 8.80
N LEU A 80 4.94 3.18 8.95
CA LEU A 80 4.65 4.58 8.61
C LEU A 80 4.35 4.74 7.12
N ILE A 81 5.19 4.18 6.24
CA ILE A 81 4.99 4.26 4.80
C ILE A 81 3.67 3.58 4.43
N HIS A 82 3.45 2.35 4.89
CA HIS A 82 2.23 1.60 4.61
C HIS A 82 0.95 2.31 5.10
N ARG A 83 1.02 3.13 6.14
CA ARG A 83 -0.13 3.84 6.70
C ARG A 83 -0.39 5.20 6.06
N TYR A 84 0.66 5.96 5.73
CA TYR A 84 0.55 7.37 5.34
C TYR A 84 0.94 7.64 3.90
N LEU A 85 1.47 6.65 3.17
CA LEU A 85 1.70 6.79 1.74
C LEU A 85 0.35 7.06 1.05
N ARG A 86 0.23 8.25 0.47
CA ARG A 86 -0.86 8.60 -0.42
C ARG A 86 -0.29 8.71 -1.83
N PRO A 87 -0.60 7.75 -2.70
CA PRO A 87 -0.04 7.75 -4.04
C PRO A 87 -0.74 8.76 -4.97
N PHE A 88 -1.72 9.54 -4.49
CA PHE A 88 -2.50 10.48 -5.28
C PHE A 88 -2.47 11.88 -4.68
N ASP A 89 -2.76 12.88 -5.51
CA ASP A 89 -2.95 14.26 -5.08
C ASP A 89 -4.40 14.47 -4.60
N TYR A 90 -4.56 14.70 -3.29
CA TYR A 90 -5.87 14.87 -2.69
C TYR A 90 -6.58 16.16 -3.09
N THR A 91 -5.83 17.15 -3.60
CA THR A 91 -6.40 18.45 -4.02
C THR A 91 -7.15 18.36 -5.34
N LYS A 92 -6.91 17.30 -6.12
CA LYS A 92 -7.58 17.03 -7.40
C LYS A 92 -8.91 16.30 -7.26
N ILE A 93 -9.32 15.93 -6.04
CA ILE A 93 -10.60 15.26 -5.81
C ILE A 93 -11.72 16.27 -5.96
N ASP A 94 -12.63 16.03 -6.91
CA ASP A 94 -13.84 16.82 -7.10
C ASP A 94 -15.01 16.15 -6.36
N GLU A 95 -15.59 16.86 -5.39
CA GLU A 95 -16.74 16.37 -4.63
C GLU A 95 -18.07 16.51 -5.40
N ASN A 96 -18.08 17.25 -6.51
CA ASN A 96 -19.30 17.52 -7.29
C ASN A 96 -19.59 16.45 -8.35
N ILE A 97 -18.62 15.60 -8.69
CA ILE A 97 -18.83 14.52 -9.66
C ILE A 97 -19.40 13.28 -8.97
N PRO A 98 -20.28 12.51 -9.64
CA PRO A 98 -20.90 11.32 -9.06
C PRO A 98 -19.94 10.13 -8.88
N LEU A 99 -18.65 10.29 -9.18
CA LEU A 99 -17.63 9.26 -9.03
C LEU A 99 -17.08 9.25 -7.59
N PRO A 100 -17.15 8.12 -6.85
CA PRO A 100 -16.57 8.03 -5.50
C PRO A 100 -15.10 8.45 -5.43
N ARG A 101 -14.72 9.16 -4.34
CA ARG A 101 -13.35 9.67 -4.11
C ARG A 101 -12.26 8.62 -4.29
N ILE A 102 -12.52 7.36 -3.91
CA ILE A 102 -11.55 6.28 -4.01
C ILE A 102 -11.20 5.93 -5.46
N PHE A 103 -12.17 6.05 -6.38
CA PHE A 103 -11.93 5.80 -7.79
C PHE A 103 -11.19 6.96 -8.44
N GLN A 104 -11.56 8.20 -8.12
CA GLN A 104 -10.80 9.39 -8.53
C GLN A 104 -9.34 9.30 -8.09
N ALA A 105 -9.10 8.91 -6.82
CA ALA A 105 -7.77 8.75 -6.27
C ALA A 105 -6.94 7.64 -6.95
N ALA A 106 -7.59 6.65 -7.55
CA ALA A 106 -6.92 5.54 -8.23
C ALA A 106 -6.77 5.76 -9.75
N GLU A 107 -7.46 6.74 -10.33
CA GLU A 107 -7.61 6.93 -11.77
C GLU A 107 -6.26 7.15 -12.47
N GLU A 108 -5.46 8.13 -12.01
CA GLU A 108 -4.14 8.42 -12.60
C GLU A 108 -3.23 7.18 -12.64
N TRP A 109 -3.29 6.34 -11.60
CA TRP A 109 -2.52 5.09 -11.55
C TRP A 109 -3.09 4.00 -12.44
N SER A 110 -4.42 3.85 -12.44
CA SER A 110 -5.11 2.90 -13.30
C SER A 110 -4.80 3.17 -14.77
N ASP A 111 -4.89 4.43 -15.19
CA ASP A 111 -4.59 4.85 -16.56
C ASP A 111 -3.13 4.63 -16.91
N HIS A 112 -2.22 4.96 -15.99
CA HIS A 112 -0.79 4.72 -16.20
C HIS A 112 -0.49 3.22 -16.37
N ILE A 113 -1.03 2.37 -15.49
CA ILE A 113 -0.82 0.92 -15.54
C ILE A 113 -1.39 0.35 -16.84
N GLN A 114 -2.65 0.67 -17.18
CA GLN A 114 -3.29 0.18 -18.40
C GLN A 114 -2.52 0.60 -19.66
N ARG A 115 -2.09 1.86 -19.73
CA ARG A 115 -1.30 2.39 -20.85
C ARG A 115 0.03 1.65 -20.98
N VAL A 116 0.77 1.50 -19.88
CA VAL A 116 2.06 0.78 -19.91
C VAL A 116 1.85 -0.70 -20.26
N SER A 117 0.86 -1.37 -19.67
CA SER A 117 0.52 -2.76 -19.99
C SER A 117 0.21 -2.95 -21.48
N ALA A 118 -0.57 -2.06 -22.09
CA ALA A 118 -0.88 -2.10 -23.52
C ALA A 118 0.36 -1.90 -24.42
N THR A 119 1.36 -1.15 -23.96
CA THR A 119 2.63 -0.99 -24.70
C THR A 119 3.56 -2.21 -24.57
N LEU A 120 3.46 -2.96 -23.46
CA LEU A 120 4.34 -4.10 -23.18
C LEU A 120 3.85 -5.40 -23.81
N PHE A 121 2.56 -5.51 -24.12
CA PHE A 121 1.96 -6.75 -24.60
C PHE A 121 0.91 -6.48 -25.68
N GLN A 122 1.10 -7.11 -26.84
CA GLN A 122 0.10 -7.17 -27.90
C GLN A 122 -0.63 -8.52 -27.83
N PRO A 123 -1.95 -8.55 -27.61
CA PRO A 123 -2.70 -9.79 -27.55
C PRO A 123 -2.81 -10.47 -28.93
N GLY A 124 -3.00 -11.79 -28.91
CA GLY A 124 -3.35 -12.58 -30.09
C GLY A 124 -4.83 -12.46 -30.46
N SER A 125 -5.30 -13.32 -31.36
CA SER A 125 -6.67 -13.29 -31.91
C SER A 125 -7.77 -13.76 -30.95
N HIS A 126 -7.42 -14.40 -29.83
CA HIS A 126 -8.39 -14.92 -28.87
C HIS A 126 -8.23 -14.21 -27.53
N LEU A 127 -9.30 -13.54 -27.10
CA LEU A 127 -9.37 -12.80 -25.84
C LEU A 127 -10.50 -13.38 -24.98
N ALA A 128 -10.21 -13.56 -23.70
CA ALA A 128 -11.21 -13.86 -22.68
C ALA A 128 -11.35 -12.65 -21.76
N VAL A 129 -12.58 -12.32 -21.41
CA VAL A 129 -12.91 -11.23 -20.48
C VAL A 129 -13.67 -11.84 -19.31
N ASP A 130 -13.16 -11.61 -18.10
CA ASP A 130 -13.78 -12.04 -16.86
C ASP A 130 -13.55 -11.00 -15.76
N GLU A 131 -14.36 -11.06 -14.71
CA GLU A 131 -14.26 -10.16 -13.56
C GLU A 131 -13.27 -10.68 -12.50
N CYS A 132 -12.36 -9.82 -12.06
CA CYS A 132 -11.50 -10.09 -10.91
C CYS A 132 -11.99 -9.30 -9.69
N MET A 133 -12.07 -9.97 -8.54
CA MET A 133 -12.44 -9.32 -7.28
C MET A 133 -11.29 -9.42 -6.30
N VAL A 134 -10.95 -8.29 -5.69
CA VAL A 134 -9.98 -8.23 -4.59
C VAL A 134 -10.73 -8.27 -3.28
N ARG A 135 -10.46 -9.29 -2.47
CA ARG A 135 -11.06 -9.42 -1.14
C ARG A 135 -10.67 -8.23 -0.27
N TYR A 136 -11.66 -7.59 0.33
CA TYR A 136 -11.48 -6.51 1.30
C TYR A 136 -12.47 -6.69 2.45
N THR A 137 -11.99 -6.57 3.69
CA THR A 137 -12.81 -6.74 4.91
C THR A 137 -12.95 -5.45 5.71
N GLY A 138 -12.45 -4.33 5.18
CA GLY A 138 -12.62 -3.02 5.79
C GLY A 138 -13.96 -2.39 5.41
N ARG A 139 -14.19 -1.16 5.88
CA ARG A 139 -15.38 -0.38 5.52
C ARG A 139 -15.11 0.35 4.21
N LEU A 140 -15.74 -0.11 3.12
CA LEU A 140 -15.71 0.57 1.83
C LEU A 140 -17.13 0.61 1.25
N ILE A 141 -17.56 1.78 0.80
CA ILE A 141 -18.91 2.00 0.24
C ILE A 141 -19.10 1.21 -1.07
N ALA A 142 -18.02 1.04 -1.84
CA ALA A 142 -18.02 0.29 -3.10
C ALA A 142 -17.80 -1.23 -2.92
N MET A 143 -17.91 -1.77 -1.70
CA MET A 143 -17.75 -3.20 -1.45
C MET A 143 -19.03 -3.95 -1.82
N THR A 144 -18.89 -5.01 -2.61
CA THR A 144 -20.00 -5.93 -2.95
C THR A 144 -19.75 -7.29 -2.32
N ILE A 145 -20.79 -7.87 -1.71
CA ILE A 145 -20.74 -9.26 -1.21
C ILE A 145 -21.21 -10.19 -2.32
N VAL A 146 -20.31 -11.01 -2.83
CA VAL A 146 -20.63 -12.01 -3.85
C VAL A 146 -20.65 -13.40 -3.20
N LYS A 147 -21.82 -14.04 -3.22
CA LYS A 147 -21.99 -15.39 -2.68
C LYS A 147 -21.28 -16.39 -3.60
N GLY A 148 -20.55 -17.35 -3.00
CA GLY A 148 -19.89 -18.43 -3.74
C GLY A 148 -18.48 -18.11 -4.25
N LYS A 149 -17.95 -16.90 -3.99
CA LYS A 149 -16.54 -16.58 -4.26
C LYS A 149 -15.72 -16.63 -2.96
N SER A 150 -14.57 -17.31 -3.03
CA SER A 150 -13.66 -17.60 -1.92
C SER A 150 -12.69 -16.48 -1.59
#